data_AF-A0A354BB88-F1
#
_entry.id   AF-A0A354BB88-F1
#
_cell.length_a   1.000
_cell.length_b   1.000
_cell.length_c   1.000
_cell.angle_alpha   90.00
_cell.angle_beta   90.00
_cell.angle_gamma   90.00
#
_symmetry.space_group_name_H-M   'P 1'
#
loop_
_entity.id
_entity.type
_entity.pdbx_description
1 polymer ?
#
loop_
_entity_poly.entity_id
_entity_poly.type
_entity_poly.pdbx_seq_one_letter_code
_entity_poly.pdbx_strand_id
1 'polypeptide(L)'
;MTSMDPLLVFPSPAPPELAQALDLGGWAWKAAADLDTARSEQPADGWVGAVVVAGDEPDEAFRLCRSIRSGDIHVGSVLLLIGGGHLASLDFREDLFDDFCLNPFQPVELEARLKHLFRRSGQVARAEVIEYGPLGMNLETYQAAIDGKPLDLTYMEYELLKFL
;
A
#
# COMPACT_ATOMS: atom_id res chain seq x y z
N MET A 1 12.26 -12.67 -9.20
CA MET A 1 11.07 -11.81 -9.19
C MET A 1 10.43 -11.93 -7.82
N THR A 2 10.78 -11.04 -6.89
CA THR A 2 10.14 -10.97 -5.57
C THR A 2 8.72 -10.50 -5.82
N SER A 3 7.74 -11.39 -5.64
CA SER A 3 6.32 -11.03 -5.71
C SER A 3 6.07 -9.97 -4.64
N MET A 4 5.39 -8.88 -5.02
CA MET A 4 4.99 -7.85 -4.08
C MET A 4 3.78 -8.41 -3.34
N ASP A 5 3.95 -8.80 -2.08
CA ASP A 5 2.85 -9.34 -1.28
C ASP A 5 1.72 -8.28 -1.21
N PRO A 6 0.47 -8.68 -1.47
CA PRO A 6 -0.62 -7.74 -1.65
C PRO A 6 -1.11 -7.11 -0.34
N LEU A 7 -1.78 -5.97 -0.48
CA LEU A 7 -2.66 -5.40 0.52
C LEU A 7 -4.02 -6.13 0.49
N LEU A 8 -4.57 -6.39 1.67
CA LEU A 8 -5.96 -6.79 1.83
C LEU A 8 -6.85 -5.55 1.74
N VAL A 9 -7.93 -5.60 0.98
CA VAL A 9 -8.92 -4.51 0.90
C VAL A 9 -10.30 -5.05 1.30
N PHE A 10 -11.03 -4.27 2.08
CA PHE A 10 -12.40 -4.58 2.45
C PHE A 10 -13.30 -3.35 2.26
N PRO A 11 -14.52 -3.47 1.71
CA PRO A 11 -15.19 -4.71 1.29
C PRO A 11 -14.78 -5.20 -0.11
N SER A 12 -15.39 -6.31 -0.56
CA SER A 12 -15.39 -6.77 -1.95
C SER A 12 -16.80 -6.67 -2.55
N PRO A 13 -16.99 -5.94 -3.66
CA PRO A 13 -15.96 -5.21 -4.41
C PRO A 13 -15.42 -4.00 -3.63
N ALA A 14 -14.15 -3.66 -3.88
CA ALA A 14 -13.55 -2.44 -3.32
C ALA A 14 -14.25 -1.20 -3.90
N PRO A 15 -14.40 -0.12 -3.13
CA PRO A 15 -14.87 1.16 -3.65
C PRO A 15 -14.04 1.61 -4.86
N PRO A 16 -14.66 2.07 -5.98
CA PRO A 16 -13.95 2.38 -7.21
C PRO A 16 -12.81 3.40 -7.05
N GLU A 17 -13.01 4.42 -6.22
CA GLU A 17 -12.03 5.46 -5.95
C GLU A 17 -10.81 4.90 -5.22
N LEU A 18 -11.02 3.97 -4.29
CA LEU A 18 -9.94 3.28 -3.59
C LEU A 18 -9.18 2.34 -4.53
N ALA A 19 -9.90 1.53 -5.30
CA ALA A 19 -9.29 0.64 -6.30
C ALA A 19 -8.41 1.43 -7.27
N GLN A 20 -8.94 2.53 -7.82
CA GLN A 20 -8.19 3.41 -8.71
C GLN A 20 -6.95 4.02 -8.04
N ALA A 21 -7.07 4.49 -6.79
CA ALA A 21 -5.94 5.06 -6.07
C ALA A 21 -4.83 4.03 -5.81
N LEU A 22 -5.19 2.79 -5.45
CA LEU A 22 -4.24 1.70 -5.25
C LEU A 22 -3.55 1.30 -6.56
N ASP A 23 -4.31 1.19 -7.66
CA ASP A 23 -3.79 0.87 -8.98
C ASP A 23 -2.80 1.94 -9.47
N LEU A 24 -3.16 3.23 -9.34
CA LEU A 24 -2.27 4.34 -9.72
C LEU A 24 -1.04 4.46 -8.80
N GLY A 25 -1.18 4.08 -7.52
CA GLY A 25 -0.06 4.01 -6.57
C GLY A 25 0.85 2.79 -6.77
N GLY A 26 0.49 1.87 -7.69
CA GLY A 26 1.27 0.67 -7.97
C GLY A 26 1.24 -0.36 -6.83
N TRP A 27 0.23 -0.30 -5.96
CA TRP A 27 0.06 -1.27 -4.89
C TRP A 27 -0.52 -2.57 -5.45
N ALA A 28 0.10 -3.72 -5.15
CA ALA A 28 -0.59 -5.00 -5.32
C ALA A 28 -1.66 -5.11 -4.24
N TRP A 29 -2.91 -5.42 -4.61
CA TRP A 29 -4.01 -5.53 -3.65
C TRP A 29 -5.02 -6.59 -4.04
N LYS A 30 -5.82 -7.03 -3.07
CA LYS A 30 -6.92 -7.98 -3.26
C LYS A 30 -8.07 -7.66 -2.33
N ALA A 31 -9.29 -7.60 -2.87
CA ALA A 31 -10.48 -7.39 -2.07
C ALA A 31 -11.05 -8.70 -1.50
N ALA A 32 -11.50 -8.67 -0.25
CA ALA A 32 -12.22 -9.75 0.40
C ALA A 32 -13.57 -9.26 0.93
N ALA A 33 -14.59 -10.12 0.85
CA ALA A 33 -15.93 -9.84 1.39
C ALA A 33 -16.07 -10.21 2.87
N ASP A 34 -15.16 -11.04 3.39
CA ASP A 34 -15.13 -11.53 4.76
C ASP A 34 -13.75 -12.08 5.14
N LEU A 35 -13.58 -12.46 6.41
CA LEU A 35 -12.33 -13.03 6.93
C LEU A 35 -12.02 -14.41 6.35
N ASP A 36 -13.05 -15.20 6.03
CA ASP A 36 -12.85 -16.55 5.50
C ASP A 36 -12.21 -16.50 4.11
N THR A 37 -12.69 -15.58 3.28
CA THR A 37 -12.10 -15.25 1.99
C THR A 37 -10.68 -14.72 2.18
N ALA A 38 -10.48 -13.71 3.05
CA ALA A 38 -9.16 -13.14 3.33
C ALA A 38 -8.13 -14.18 3.83
N ARG A 39 -8.59 -15.17 4.61
CA ARG A 39 -7.77 -16.27 5.11
C ARG A 39 -7.44 -17.30 4.02
N SER A 40 -8.44 -17.67 3.21
CA SER A 40 -8.26 -18.64 2.13
C SER A 40 -7.31 -18.15 1.03
N GLU A 41 -7.23 -16.83 0.85
CA GLU A 41 -6.42 -16.17 -0.16
C GLU A 41 -5.15 -15.54 0.41
N GLN A 42 -4.85 -15.79 1.68
CA GLN A 42 -3.71 -15.21 2.37
C GLN A 42 -2.39 -15.65 1.69
N PRO A 43 -1.47 -14.70 1.39
CA PRO A 43 -0.13 -15.04 0.90
C PRO A 43 0.67 -15.87 1.90
N ALA A 44 1.73 -16.54 1.43
CA ALA A 44 2.59 -17.37 2.29
C ALA A 44 3.21 -16.59 3.46
N ASP A 45 3.63 -15.35 3.21
CA ASP A 45 4.20 -14.44 4.21
C ASP A 45 3.14 -13.52 4.85
N GLY A 46 1.85 -13.77 4.59
CA GLY A 46 0.72 -12.96 5.03
C GLY A 46 0.51 -11.67 4.23
N TRP A 47 -0.45 -10.87 4.67
CA TRP A 47 -0.77 -9.59 4.07
C TRP A 47 0.19 -8.51 4.55
N VAL A 48 0.70 -7.68 3.64
CA VAL A 48 1.54 -6.51 4.00
C VAL A 48 0.77 -5.58 4.94
N GLY A 49 -0.51 -5.44 4.67
CA GLY A 49 -1.42 -4.65 5.46
C GLY A 49 -2.83 -4.77 4.93
N ALA A 50 -3.77 -4.13 5.62
CA ALA A 50 -5.16 -4.06 5.23
C ALA A 50 -5.63 -2.61 5.11
N VAL A 51 -6.44 -2.33 4.09
CA VAL A 51 -7.26 -1.12 4.00
C VAL A 51 -8.71 -1.53 4.23
N VAL A 52 -9.27 -1.10 5.37
CA VAL A 52 -10.63 -1.43 5.76
C VAL A 52 -11.51 -0.19 5.59
N VAL A 53 -12.53 -0.26 4.76
CA VAL A 53 -13.46 0.84 4.54
C VAL A 53 -14.66 0.71 5.47
N ALA A 54 -14.78 1.65 6.42
CA ALA A 54 -16.01 1.88 7.15
C ALA A 54 -16.99 2.63 6.24
N GLY A 55 -17.99 1.91 5.74
CA GLY A 55 -19.13 2.50 5.03
C GLY A 55 -20.07 3.25 5.99
N ASP A 56 -21.35 3.30 5.65
CA ASP A 56 -22.37 3.99 6.45
C ASP A 56 -22.53 3.38 7.86
N GLU A 57 -22.23 2.09 7.99
CA GLU A 57 -22.25 1.34 9.25
C GLU A 57 -20.83 0.92 9.65
N PRO A 58 -20.12 1.71 10.48
CA PRO A 58 -18.72 1.47 10.78
C PRO A 58 -18.49 0.24 11.68
N ASP A 59 -19.53 -0.29 12.32
CA ASP A 59 -19.44 -1.45 13.22
C ASP A 59 -19.00 -2.74 12.49
N GLU A 60 -19.26 -2.87 11.19
CA GLU A 60 -18.75 -3.99 10.41
C GLU A 60 -17.24 -3.89 10.18
N ALA A 61 -16.75 -2.70 9.81
CA ALA A 61 -15.31 -2.44 9.70
C ALA A 61 -14.59 -2.69 11.02
N PHE A 62 -15.13 -2.24 12.15
CA PHE A 62 -14.51 -2.49 13.47
C PHE A 62 -14.52 -3.97 13.86
N ARG A 63 -15.57 -4.73 13.50
CA ARG A 63 -15.59 -6.19 13.70
C ARG A 63 -14.49 -6.87 12.90
N LEU A 64 -14.26 -6.44 11.66
CA LEU A 64 -13.18 -6.95 10.84
C LEU A 64 -11.81 -6.63 11.45
N CYS A 65 -11.56 -5.37 11.79
CA CYS A 65 -10.30 -4.94 12.42
C CYS A 65 -10.00 -5.73 13.70
N ARG A 66 -11.01 -5.95 14.56
CA ARG A 66 -10.86 -6.76 15.77
C ARG A 66 -10.43 -8.20 15.48
N SER A 67 -10.99 -8.80 14.43
CA SER A 67 -10.66 -10.18 14.05
C SER A 67 -9.28 -10.27 13.38
N ILE A 68 -8.84 -9.22 12.70
CA ILE A 68 -7.44 -9.09 12.27
C ILE A 68 -6.52 -9.06 13.49
N ARG A 69 -6.88 -8.27 14.53
CA ARG A 69 -6.09 -8.17 15.77
C ARG A 69 -6.10 -9.43 16.64
N SER A 70 -7.12 -10.29 16.55
CA SER A 70 -7.11 -11.59 17.24
C SER A 70 -6.12 -12.59 16.62
N GLY A 71 -5.57 -12.30 15.44
CA GLY A 71 -4.59 -13.14 14.76
C GLY A 71 -5.19 -14.20 13.84
N ASP A 72 -6.48 -14.07 13.48
CA ASP A 72 -7.16 -15.01 12.57
C ASP A 72 -6.52 -15.03 11.17
N ILE A 73 -5.91 -13.91 10.78
CA ILE A 73 -5.08 -13.75 9.58
C ILE A 73 -3.83 -12.94 9.92
N HIS A 74 -2.74 -13.17 9.18
CA HIS A 74 -1.53 -12.36 9.35
C HIS A 74 -1.61 -11.08 8.51
N VAL A 75 -1.69 -9.94 9.17
CA VAL A 75 -1.72 -8.61 8.56
C VAL A 75 -0.71 -7.73 9.29
N GLY A 76 0.20 -7.09 8.56
CA GLY A 76 1.22 -6.21 9.14
C GLY A 76 0.61 -4.99 9.85
N SER A 77 -0.07 -4.14 9.08
CA SER A 77 -0.74 -2.92 9.59
C SER A 77 -2.14 -2.75 9.00
N VAL A 78 -3.00 -1.96 9.65
CA VAL A 78 -4.38 -1.69 9.24
C VAL A 78 -4.60 -0.19 9.10
N LEU A 79 -4.98 0.25 7.90
CA LEU A 79 -5.49 1.59 7.62
C LEU A 79 -7.02 1.56 7.56
N LEU A 80 -7.68 2.36 8.40
CA LEU A 80 -9.14 2.51 8.38
C LEU A 80 -9.55 3.70 7.51
N LEU A 81 -10.40 3.50 6.50
CA LEU A 81 -11.09 4.62 5.84
C LEU A 81 -12.42 4.86 6.52
N ILE A 82 -12.69 6.08 6.97
CA ILE A 82 -13.91 6.40 7.74
C ILE A 82 -14.52 7.74 7.34
N GLY A 83 -15.85 7.80 7.23
CA GLY A 83 -16.55 9.05 6.98
C GLY A 83 -16.42 10.05 8.12
N GLY A 84 -16.28 11.35 7.80
CA GLY A 84 -16.13 12.41 8.82
C GLY A 84 -17.29 12.47 9.84
N GLY A 85 -18.50 12.04 9.45
CA GLY A 85 -19.66 11.93 10.34
C GLY A 85 -19.56 10.84 11.41
N HIS A 86 -18.61 9.90 11.26
CA HIS A 86 -18.43 8.76 12.16
C HIS A 86 -17.18 8.87 13.03
N LEU A 87 -16.50 10.02 13.07
CA LEU A 87 -15.28 10.18 13.87
C LEU A 87 -15.47 9.88 15.36
N ALA A 88 -16.62 10.23 15.94
CA ALA A 88 -16.93 9.91 17.33
C ALA A 88 -17.00 8.39 17.61
N SER A 89 -17.15 7.57 16.56
CA SER A 89 -17.13 6.10 16.70
C SER A 89 -15.72 5.53 16.86
N LEU A 90 -14.67 6.35 16.75
CA LEU A 90 -13.29 5.92 16.97
C LEU A 90 -12.93 5.84 18.47
N ASP A 91 -13.70 6.50 19.34
CA ASP A 91 -13.45 6.53 20.78
C ASP A 91 -13.35 5.10 21.34
N PHE A 92 -12.26 4.82 22.06
CA PHE A 92 -11.96 3.52 22.68
C PHE A 92 -11.73 2.36 21.68
N ARG A 93 -11.36 2.67 20.44
CA ARG A 93 -11.10 1.69 19.37
C ARG A 93 -9.74 1.91 18.69
N GLU A 94 -8.86 2.72 19.30
CA GLU A 94 -7.57 3.11 18.75
C GLU A 94 -6.59 1.93 18.60
N ASP A 95 -6.85 0.81 19.28
CA ASP A 95 -6.09 -0.44 19.19
C ASP A 95 -6.46 -1.30 17.97
N LEU A 96 -7.60 -1.02 17.32
CA LEU A 96 -8.10 -1.83 16.21
C LEU A 96 -7.38 -1.54 14.88
N PHE A 97 -6.78 -0.37 14.72
CA PHE A 97 -6.12 0.08 13.50
C PHE A 97 -4.84 0.83 13.84
N ASP A 98 -3.94 0.99 12.86
CA ASP A 98 -2.67 1.71 13.06
C ASP A 98 -2.74 3.17 12.61
N ASP A 99 -3.59 3.45 11.62
CA ASP A 99 -3.89 4.80 11.14
C ASP A 99 -5.31 4.85 10.56
N PHE A 100 -5.86 6.05 10.39
CA PHE A 100 -7.12 6.26 9.66
C PHE A 100 -7.02 7.40 8.65
N CYS A 101 -7.85 7.34 7.62
CA CYS A 101 -8.00 8.38 6.61
C CYS A 101 -9.49 8.67 6.39
N LEU A 102 -9.83 9.94 6.16
CA LEU A 102 -11.22 10.34 5.96
C LEU A 102 -11.73 9.89 4.59
N ASN A 103 -12.98 9.43 4.55
CA ASN A 103 -13.71 9.17 3.30
C ASN A 103 -14.76 10.27 3.07
N PRO A 104 -14.82 10.92 1.89
CA PRO A 104 -13.93 10.78 0.74
C PRO A 104 -12.51 11.31 1.03
N PHE A 105 -11.49 10.58 0.57
CA PHE A 105 -10.08 10.93 0.78
C PHE A 105 -9.50 11.80 -0.34
N GLN A 106 -8.40 12.49 -0.05
CA GLN A 106 -7.54 13.07 -1.08
C GLN A 106 -6.52 12.01 -1.54
N PRO A 107 -6.38 11.71 -2.85
CA PRO A 107 -5.48 10.66 -3.32
C PRO A 107 -4.04 10.81 -2.84
N VAL A 108 -3.55 12.06 -2.79
CA VAL A 108 -2.18 12.37 -2.31
C VAL A 108 -2.01 12.06 -0.82
N GLU A 109 -3.04 12.32 -0.01
CA GLU A 109 -3.00 11.99 1.42
C GLU A 109 -3.04 10.48 1.64
N LEU A 110 -3.96 9.78 0.96
CA LEU A 110 -4.07 8.33 1.04
C LEU A 110 -2.74 7.66 0.69
N GLU A 111 -2.15 8.05 -0.44
CA GLU A 111 -0.86 7.52 -0.90
C GLU A 111 0.27 7.79 0.10
N ALA A 112 0.33 8.98 0.70
CA ALA A 112 1.32 9.31 1.72
C ALA A 112 1.18 8.41 2.95
N ARG A 113 -0.06 8.13 3.39
CA ARG A 113 -0.35 7.23 4.52
C ARG A 113 -0.02 5.79 4.20
N LEU A 114 -0.43 5.28 3.04
CA LEU A 114 -0.08 3.93 2.57
C LEU A 114 1.44 3.76 2.55
N LYS A 115 2.16 4.73 1.97
CA LYS A 115 3.64 4.75 1.94
C LYS A 115 4.26 4.84 3.31
N HIS A 116 3.63 5.49 4.29
CA HIS A 116 4.15 5.58 5.65
C HIS A 116 3.91 4.28 6.44
N LEU A 117 2.71 3.73 6.31
CA LEU A 117 2.21 2.63 7.13
C LEU A 117 2.71 1.27 6.66
N PHE A 118 2.81 1.08 5.34
CA PHE A 118 3.19 -0.19 4.72
C PHE A 118 4.64 -0.19 4.21
N ARG A 119 5.50 0.67 4.80
CA ARG A 119 6.95 0.65 4.55
C ARG A 119 7.49 -0.72 4.90
N ARG A 120 7.91 -1.51 3.91
CA ARG A 120 8.64 -2.75 4.20
C ARG A 120 9.97 -2.38 4.87
N SER A 121 10.24 -2.97 6.03
CA SER A 121 11.58 -3.02 6.65
C SER A 121 12.52 -3.85 5.78
N GLY A 122 12.99 -3.25 4.69
CA GLY A 122 13.71 -3.92 3.60
C GLY A 122 13.49 -3.24 2.25
N GLN A 123 12.41 -2.48 2.10
CA GLN A 123 12.37 -1.34 1.20
C GLN A 123 13.14 -0.19 1.88
N VAL A 124 14.48 -0.28 1.84
CA VAL A 124 15.22 0.90 1.35
C VAL A 124 14.41 1.32 0.15
N ALA A 125 13.85 2.54 0.16
CA ALA A 125 13.13 3.13 -0.96
C ALA A 125 13.73 2.52 -2.20
N ARG A 126 12.97 1.68 -2.92
CA ARG A 126 13.50 0.96 -4.08
C ARG A 126 14.00 2.10 -4.93
N ALA A 127 15.31 2.31 -4.88
CA ALA A 127 15.89 3.60 -5.25
C ALA A 127 15.26 3.90 -6.59
N GLU A 128 14.63 5.06 -6.81
CA GLU A 128 13.79 5.27 -7.99
C GLU A 128 14.56 4.76 -9.21
N VAL A 129 14.26 3.53 -9.67
CA VAL A 129 15.12 2.81 -10.62
C VAL A 129 14.33 2.73 -11.90
N ILE A 130 14.79 3.46 -12.91
CA ILE A 130 14.23 3.39 -14.26
C ILE A 130 14.93 2.23 -14.97
N GLU A 131 14.16 1.25 -15.45
CA GLU A 131 14.66 0.15 -16.26
C GLU A 131 14.10 0.25 -17.69
N TYR A 132 14.99 0.27 -18.68
CA TYR A 132 14.62 0.26 -20.12
C TYR A 132 15.53 -0.70 -20.89
N GLY A 133 15.05 -1.92 -21.14
CA GLY A 133 15.86 -2.98 -21.73
C GLY A 133 17.07 -3.30 -20.83
N PRO A 134 18.31 -3.26 -21.34
CA PRO A 134 19.49 -3.51 -20.52
C PRO A 134 19.90 -2.31 -19.64
N LEU A 135 19.28 -1.14 -19.83
CA LEU A 135 19.58 0.08 -19.08
C LEU A 135 18.85 0.05 -17.73
N GLY A 136 19.58 0.27 -16.64
CA GLY A 136 19.04 0.57 -15.32
C GLY A 136 19.60 1.89 -14.79
N MET A 137 18.76 2.77 -14.25
CA MET A 137 19.17 4.06 -13.70
C MET A 137 18.64 4.23 -12.29
N ASN A 138 19.50 4.46 -11.30
CA ASN A 138 19.13 4.79 -9.93
C ASN A 138 19.11 6.31 -9.73
N LEU A 139 17.90 6.87 -9.58
CA LEU A 139 17.68 8.32 -9.44
C LEU A 139 18.10 8.88 -8.08
N GLU A 140 18.25 8.05 -7.05
CA GLU A 140 18.76 8.50 -5.76
C GLU A 140 20.28 8.67 -5.77
N THR A 141 20.99 7.71 -6.37
CA THR A 141 22.45 7.72 -6.42
C THR A 141 23.01 8.41 -7.65
N TYR A 142 22.16 8.85 -8.58
CA TYR A 142 22.55 9.39 -9.89
C TYR A 142 23.47 8.44 -10.66
N GLN A 143 23.14 7.14 -10.65
CA GLN A 143 23.94 6.10 -11.33
C GLN A 143 23.14 5.47 -12.46
N ALA A 144 23.81 5.17 -13.57
CA ALA A 144 23.23 4.41 -14.67
C ALA A 144 24.11 3.19 -15.00
N ALA A 145 23.52 2.11 -15.49
CA ALA A 145 24.23 0.90 -15.88
C ALA A 145 23.56 0.23 -17.08
N ILE A 146 24.35 -0.39 -17.97
CA ILE A 146 23.84 -1.25 -19.05
C ILE A 146 24.32 -2.68 -18.78
N ASP A 147 23.40 -3.64 -18.75
CA ASP A 147 23.68 -5.04 -18.39
C ASP A 147 24.44 -5.16 -17.05
N GLY A 148 24.07 -4.31 -16.09
CA GLY A 148 24.70 -4.24 -14.77
C GLY A 148 26.10 -3.62 -14.74
N LYS A 149 26.64 -3.12 -15.87
CA LYS A 149 27.91 -2.40 -15.91
C LYS A 149 27.69 -0.90 -15.74
N PRO A 150 28.28 -0.26 -14.71
CA PRO A 150 28.13 1.18 -14.50
C PRO A 150 28.59 2.00 -15.70
N LEU A 151 27.83 3.03 -16.04
CA LEU A 151 28.20 4.07 -16.99
C LEU A 151 28.84 5.23 -16.23
N ASP A 152 29.99 5.68 -16.71
CA ASP A 152 30.63 6.90 -16.23
C ASP A 152 30.05 8.10 -16.99
N LEU A 153 28.94 8.64 -16.47
CA LEU A 153 28.25 9.79 -17.04
C LEU A 153 28.56 11.03 -16.22
N THR A 154 28.76 12.15 -16.90
CA THR A 154 28.68 13.46 -16.25
C THR A 154 27.23 13.73 -15.81
N TYR A 155 27.05 14.66 -14.87
CA TYR A 155 25.72 15.07 -14.39
C TYR A 155 24.76 15.46 -15.54
N MET A 156 25.26 16.19 -16.54
CA MET A 156 24.44 16.64 -17.67
C MET A 156 24.04 15.50 -18.60
N GLU A 157 24.91 14.51 -18.82
CA GLU A 157 24.60 13.33 -19.63
C GLU A 157 23.58 12.43 -18.94
N TYR A 158 23.69 12.28 -17.61
CA TYR A 158 22.70 11.58 -16.81
C TYR A 158 21.31 12.25 -16.88
N GLU A 159 21.24 13.56 -16.68
CA GLU A 159 19.96 14.29 -16.73
C GLU A 159 19.35 14.28 -18.13
N LEU A 160 20.17 14.30 -19.19
CA LEU A 160 19.68 14.12 -20.56
C LEU A 160 19.12 12.71 -20.76
N LEU A 161 19.83 11.68 -20.30
CA LEU A 161 19.38 10.29 -20.41
C LEU A 161 18.08 10.05 -19.64
N LYS A 162 17.91 10.69 -18.48
CA LYS A 162 16.68 10.66 -17.67
C LYS A 162 15.47 11.28 -18.40
N PHE A 163 15.70 12.19 -19.33
CA PHE A 163 14.64 12.88 -20.08
C PHE A 163 14.16 12.10 -21.33
N LEU A 164 15.01 11.22 -21.88
CA LEU A 164 14.72 10.43 -23.09
C LEU A 164 13.85 9.21 -22.79
#